data_AF-A0A520W5I4-F1
#
_entry.id   AF-A0A520W5I4-F1
#
_cell.length_a   1.000
_cell.length_b   1.000
_cell.length_c   1.000
_cell.angle_alpha   90.00
_cell.angle_beta   90.00
_cell.angle_gamma   90.00
#
_symmetry.space_group_name_H-M   'P 1'
#
loop_
_entity.id
_entity.type
_entity.pdbx_description
1 polymer ?
#
loop_
_entity_poly.entity_id
_entity_poly.type
_entity_poly.pdbx_seq_one_letter_code
_entity_poly.pdbx_strand_id
1 'polypeptide(L)'
;AFSMAAGEYVSMASQRDLFKREIDLERQELLEKPEEERLELELIYRAKGLPREQARAVADQIMKNPEIALDTLAREELGLDPNELGSAWKAAVSSFFSFAIGASVVVVPYALFSGMTAFVLAVVLALVSLIVVGGLVGYQSGRGVAFSAGRQVLWGVGAAAVTYLVGSLVGVNVG
;
A
#
# COMPACT_ATOMS: atom_id res chain seq x y z
N ALA A 1 7.14 -2.15 -16.44
CA ALA A 1 7.76 -2.67 -15.20
C ALA A 1 8.65 -1.63 -14.51
N PHE A 2 9.66 -1.05 -15.19
CA PHE A 2 10.55 -0.04 -14.58
C PHE A 2 9.84 1.19 -13.99
N SER A 3 8.92 1.81 -14.74
CA SER A 3 8.17 2.98 -14.25
C SER A 3 7.33 2.65 -13.00
N MET A 4 6.66 1.50 -12.97
CA MET A 4 5.93 1.03 -11.78
C MET A 4 6.86 0.80 -10.59
N ALA A 5 8.00 0.15 -10.80
CA ALA A 5 8.97 -0.09 -9.74
C ALA A 5 9.56 1.20 -9.17
N ALA A 6 9.90 2.16 -10.04
CA ALA A 6 10.40 3.46 -9.63
C ALA A 6 9.33 4.27 -8.88
N GLY A 7 8.09 4.27 -9.38
CA GLY A 7 6.96 4.94 -8.70
C GLY A 7 6.71 4.37 -7.30
N GLU A 8 6.71 3.05 -7.17
CA GLU A 8 6.53 2.37 -5.88
C GLU A 8 7.70 2.66 -4.93
N TYR A 9 8.94 2.64 -5.43
CA TYR A 9 10.12 3.00 -4.63
C TYR A 9 9.99 4.41 -4.06
N VAL A 10 9.71 5.39 -4.92
CA VAL A 10 9.61 6.79 -4.52
C VAL A 10 8.46 6.98 -3.53
N SER A 11 7.29 6.40 -3.80
CA SER A 11 6.13 6.50 -2.91
C SER A 11 6.44 5.96 -1.51
N MET A 12 6.98 4.74 -1.42
CA MET A 12 7.33 4.11 -0.14
C MET A 12 8.51 4.80 0.55
N ALA A 13 9.50 5.28 -0.20
CA ALA A 13 10.62 6.02 0.36
C ALA A 13 10.16 7.34 0.98
N SER A 14 9.35 8.12 0.26
CA SER A 14 8.79 9.37 0.77
C SER A 14 7.91 9.16 2.00
N GLN A 15 7.05 8.14 2.00
CA GLN A 15 6.25 7.81 3.19
C GLN A 15 7.15 7.45 4.38
N ARG A 16 8.19 6.65 4.17
CA ARG A 16 9.12 6.26 5.23
C ARG A 16 9.92 7.45 5.77
N ASP A 17 10.33 8.37 4.91
CA ASP A 17 11.07 9.56 5.32
C ASP A 17 10.19 10.50 6.15
N LEU A 18 8.88 10.61 5.83
CA LEU A 18 7.90 11.30 6.68
C LEU A 18 7.77 10.62 8.05
N PHE A 19 7.58 9.29 8.09
CA PHE A 19 7.45 8.57 9.36
C PHE A 19 8.68 8.68 10.25
N LYS A 20 9.88 8.62 9.67
CA LYS A 20 11.12 8.83 10.43
C LYS A 20 11.18 10.24 11.02
N ARG A 21 10.78 11.24 10.24
CA ARG A 21 10.73 12.62 10.71
C ARG A 21 9.78 12.77 11.89
N GLU A 22 8.58 12.19 11.83
CA GLU A 22 7.64 12.27 12.95
C GLU A 22 8.21 11.59 14.21
N ILE A 23 8.83 10.41 14.08
CA ILE A 23 9.49 9.74 15.22
C ILE A 23 10.68 10.56 15.76
N ASP A 24 11.41 11.26 14.90
CA ASP A 24 12.52 12.12 15.31
C ASP A 24 12.04 13.40 16.01
N LEU A 25 10.88 13.95 15.62
CA LEU A 25 10.20 15.05 16.30
C LEU A 25 9.70 14.62 17.67
N GLU A 26 9.02 13.48 17.75
CA GLU A 26 8.55 12.86 18.99
C GLU A 26 9.70 12.66 19.99
N ARG A 27 10.84 12.17 19.50
CA ARG A 27 12.06 12.03 20.31
C ARG A 27 12.56 13.36 20.86
N GLN A 28 12.42 14.45 20.10
CA GLN A 28 12.79 15.80 20.55
C GLN A 28 11.81 16.32 21.60
N GLU A 29 10.51 16.11 21.40
CA GLU A 29 9.47 16.56 22.33
C GLU A 29 9.55 15.82 23.67
N LEU A 30 9.85 14.52 23.66
CA LEU A 30 10.18 13.76 24.88
C LEU A 30 11.34 14.35 25.70
N LEU A 31 12.31 15.01 25.05
CA LEU A 31 13.46 15.64 25.72
C LEU A 31 13.15 17.07 26.16
N GLU A 32 12.47 17.84 25.31
CA GLU A 32 12.23 19.27 25.51
C GLU A 32 10.99 19.53 26.39
N LYS A 33 9.99 18.67 26.31
CA LYS A 33 8.67 18.83 26.94
C LYS A 33 8.12 17.53 27.57
N PRO A 34 8.90 16.86 28.45
CA PRO A 34 8.49 15.57 29.02
C PRO A 34 7.16 15.61 29.81
N GLU A 35 6.79 16.76 30.38
CA GLU A 35 5.51 16.88 31.08
C GLU A 35 4.31 16.97 30.13
N GLU A 36 4.50 17.51 28.91
CA GLU A 36 3.47 17.52 27.86
C GLU A 36 3.24 16.08 27.39
N GLU A 37 4.30 15.35 27.01
CA GLU A 37 4.21 13.95 26.58
C GLU A 37 3.59 13.00 27.60
N ARG A 38 3.90 13.21 28.88
CA ARG A 38 3.28 12.46 29.98
C ARG A 38 1.77 12.69 30.04
N LEU A 39 1.32 13.94 29.80
CA LEU A 39 -0.10 14.28 29.75
C LEU A 39 -0.76 13.70 28.49
N GLU A 40 -0.06 13.65 27.36
CA GLU A 40 -0.55 13.04 26.12
C GLU A 40 -0.82 11.54 26.34
N LEU A 41 0.15 10.80 26.90
CA LEU A 41 -0.05 9.40 27.29
C LEU A 41 -1.22 9.23 28.26
N GLU A 42 -1.35 10.08 29.29
CA GLU A 42 -2.50 10.04 30.21
C GLU A 42 -3.82 10.20 29.43
N LEU A 43 -3.90 11.14 28.49
CA LEU A 43 -5.10 11.39 27.68
C LEU A 43 -5.41 10.21 26.76
N ILE A 44 -4.41 9.61 26.11
CA ILE A 44 -4.57 8.43 25.27
C ILE A 44 -5.16 7.27 26.09
N TYR A 45 -4.59 6.96 27.25
CA TYR A 45 -5.09 5.86 28.09
C TYR A 45 -6.48 6.15 28.67
N ARG A 46 -6.79 7.41 28.99
CA ARG A 46 -8.15 7.81 29.37
C ARG A 46 -9.14 7.62 28.24
N ALA A 47 -8.77 7.95 27.00
CA ALA A 47 -9.60 7.72 25.82
C ALA A 47 -9.86 6.22 25.59
N LYS A 48 -8.92 5.36 25.99
CA LYS A 48 -9.08 3.89 26.01
C LYS A 48 -9.92 3.36 27.17
N GLY A 49 -10.39 4.24 28.07
CA GLY A 49 -11.29 3.89 29.17
C GLY A 49 -10.63 3.71 30.53
N LEU A 50 -9.34 4.01 30.68
CA LEU A 50 -8.71 3.96 32.01
C LEU A 50 -9.19 5.14 32.88
N PRO A 51 -9.50 4.91 34.17
CA PRO A 51 -9.70 5.98 35.13
C PRO A 51 -8.47 6.89 35.19
N ARG A 52 -8.70 8.19 35.45
CA ARG A 52 -7.63 9.21 35.44
C ARG A 52 -6.40 8.81 36.27
N GLU A 53 -6.60 8.31 37.48
CA GLU A 53 -5.49 7.92 38.37
C GLU A 53 -4.67 6.76 37.80
N GLN A 54 -5.33 5.78 37.17
CA GLN A 54 -4.65 4.65 36.55
C GLN A 54 -3.92 5.06 35.28
N ALA A 55 -4.56 5.86 34.41
CA ALA A 55 -3.94 6.38 33.19
C ALA A 55 -2.69 7.22 33.51
N ARG A 56 -2.77 8.07 34.53
CA ARG A 56 -1.63 8.85 35.03
C ARG A 56 -0.52 7.95 35.54
N ALA A 57 -0.84 6.97 36.38
CA ALA A 57 0.17 6.03 36.90
C ALA A 57 0.86 5.23 35.79
N VAL A 58 0.12 4.83 34.75
CA VAL A 58 0.68 4.15 33.57
C VAL A 58 1.60 5.08 32.78
N ALA A 59 1.14 6.31 32.48
CA ALA A 59 1.96 7.31 31.79
C ALA A 59 3.25 7.62 32.56
N ASP A 60 3.16 7.89 33.86
CA ASP A 60 4.30 8.15 34.74
C ASP A 60 5.28 6.96 34.77
N GLN A 61 4.79 5.72 34.68
CA GLN A 61 5.64 4.53 34.66
C GLN A 61 6.35 4.34 33.32
N ILE A 62 5.66 4.58 32.19
CA ILE A 62 6.22 4.49 30.83
C ILE A 62 7.31 5.55 30.64
N MET A 63 7.04 6.79 31.10
CA MET A 63 7.96 7.92 31.00
C MET A 63 9.29 7.74 31.77
N LYS A 64 9.41 6.73 32.64
CA LYS A 64 10.69 6.42 33.33
C LYS A 64 11.77 5.91 32.38
N ASN A 65 11.40 5.37 31.23
CA ASN A 65 12.34 4.91 30.23
C ASN A 65 12.04 5.61 28.90
N PRO A 66 12.89 6.57 28.48
CA PRO A 66 12.68 7.34 27.25
C PRO A 66 12.51 6.47 25.99
N GLU A 67 13.18 5.32 25.90
CA GLU A 67 13.05 4.41 24.75
C GLU A 67 11.68 3.71 24.73
N ILE A 68 11.16 3.33 25.91
CA ILE A 68 9.82 2.74 26.02
C ILE A 68 8.76 3.82 25.81
N ALA A 69 8.98 5.04 26.31
CA ALA A 69 8.10 6.17 26.08
C ALA A 69 7.99 6.49 24.58
N LEU A 70 9.12 6.59 23.88
CA LEU A 70 9.15 6.83 22.44
C LEU A 70 8.47 5.71 21.64
N ASP A 71 8.73 4.44 21.94
CA ASP A 71 8.04 3.33 21.26
C ASP A 71 6.53 3.35 21.55
N THR A 72 6.13 3.72 22.77
CA THR A 72 4.71 3.84 23.13
C THR A 72 4.04 4.98 22.39
N LEU A 73 4.61 6.20 22.41
CA LEU A 73 4.06 7.37 21.73
C LEU A 73 4.01 7.16 20.21
N ALA A 74 5.08 6.62 19.62
CA ALA A 74 5.08 6.29 18.21
C ALA A 74 3.93 5.33 17.82
N ARG A 75 3.62 4.33 18.65
CA ARG A 75 2.53 3.37 18.38
C ARG A 75 1.15 3.92 18.69
N GLU A 76 1.03 4.62 19.81
CA GLU A 76 -0.26 4.96 20.39
C GLU A 76 -0.77 6.33 19.95
N GLU A 77 0.13 7.26 19.68
CA GLU A 77 -0.18 8.59 19.18
C GLU A 77 -0.04 8.65 17.66
N LEU A 78 1.13 8.28 17.11
CA LEU A 78 1.39 8.38 15.67
C LEU A 78 0.79 7.22 14.87
N GLY A 79 0.43 6.10 15.53
CA GLY A 79 -0.03 4.88 14.87
C GLY A 79 1.05 4.19 14.04
N LEU A 80 2.33 4.44 14.36
CA LEU A 80 3.49 3.92 13.66
C LEU A 80 4.16 2.80 14.46
N ASP A 81 4.65 1.78 13.76
CA ASP A 81 5.60 0.84 14.35
C ASP A 81 7.03 1.27 13.97
N PRO A 82 7.86 1.75 14.92
CA PRO A 82 9.22 2.17 14.64
C PRO A 82 10.09 1.09 13.97
N ASN A 83 9.76 -0.18 14.18
CA ASN A 83 10.49 -1.33 13.63
C ASN A 83 9.98 -1.77 12.25
N GLU A 84 8.80 -1.31 11.83
CA GLU A 84 8.13 -1.78 10.60
C GLU A 84 7.69 -0.63 9.67
N LEU A 85 8.56 0.35 9.43
CA LEU A 85 8.29 1.48 8.51
C LEU A 85 8.27 1.10 7.01
N GLY A 86 8.26 -0.19 6.68
CA GLY A 86 8.29 -0.69 5.31
C GLY A 86 9.66 -0.59 4.61
N SER A 87 9.74 -1.20 3.42
CA SER A 87 10.95 -1.22 2.60
C SER A 87 10.64 -0.84 1.16
N ALA A 88 11.10 0.34 0.75
CA ALA A 88 10.96 0.85 -0.62
C ALA A 88 11.56 -0.12 -1.66
N TRP A 89 12.69 -0.76 -1.33
CA TRP A 89 13.30 -1.76 -2.21
C TRP A 89 12.45 -3.02 -2.37
N LYS A 90 11.93 -3.58 -1.28
CA LYS A 90 11.05 -4.75 -1.36
C LYS A 90 9.81 -4.43 -2.18
N ALA A 91 9.19 -3.28 -1.93
CA ALA A 91 8.01 -2.83 -2.67
C ALA A 91 8.33 -2.68 -4.17
N ALA A 92 9.38 -1.93 -4.53
CA ALA A 92 9.79 -1.72 -5.91
C ALA A 92 10.10 -3.00 -6.68
N VAL A 93 10.87 -3.93 -6.09
CA VAL A 93 11.23 -5.20 -6.71
C VAL A 93 10.00 -6.08 -6.88
N SER A 94 9.13 -6.16 -5.86
CA SER A 94 7.88 -6.92 -5.96
C SER A 94 6.96 -6.37 -7.04
N SER A 95 6.82 -5.05 -7.14
CA SER A 95 6.04 -4.37 -8.18
C SER A 95 6.63 -4.56 -9.57
N PHE A 96 7.96 -4.55 -9.71
CA PHE A 96 8.64 -4.84 -10.97
C PHE A 96 8.24 -6.22 -11.51
N PHE A 97 8.44 -7.27 -10.70
CA PHE A 97 8.18 -8.64 -11.12
C PHE A 97 6.70 -8.92 -11.31
N SER A 98 5.84 -8.43 -10.41
CA SER A 98 4.39 -8.58 -10.53
C SER A 98 3.87 -7.97 -11.84
N PHE A 99 4.33 -6.75 -12.17
CA PHE A 99 3.95 -6.10 -13.42
C PHE A 99 4.55 -6.80 -14.64
N ALA A 100 5.84 -7.19 -14.59
CA ALA A 100 6.50 -7.87 -15.70
C ALA A 100 5.78 -9.19 -16.03
N ILE A 101 5.52 -10.03 -15.03
CA ILE A 101 4.82 -11.30 -15.20
C ILE A 101 3.39 -11.07 -15.72
N GLY A 102 2.64 -10.15 -15.11
CA GLY A 102 1.28 -9.84 -15.54
C GLY A 102 1.20 -9.33 -16.98
N ALA A 103 2.12 -8.46 -17.38
CA ALA A 103 2.19 -7.96 -18.76
C ALA A 103 2.59 -9.07 -19.75
N SER A 104 3.54 -9.93 -19.39
CA SER A 104 3.97 -11.05 -20.24
C SER A 104 2.82 -11.98 -20.62
N VAL A 105 1.85 -12.21 -19.74
CA VAL A 105 0.67 -13.04 -20.03
C VAL A 105 -0.10 -12.55 -21.27
N VAL A 106 -0.17 -11.24 -21.47
CA VAL A 106 -0.89 -10.62 -22.60
C VAL A 106 0.01 -10.45 -23.83
N VAL A 107 1.32 -10.25 -23.64
CA VAL A 107 2.28 -10.03 -24.73
C VAL A 107 2.68 -11.34 -25.43
N VAL A 108 2.81 -12.44 -24.70
CA VAL A 108 3.26 -13.74 -25.26
C VAL A 108 2.40 -14.22 -26.44
N PRO A 109 1.06 -14.14 -26.42
CA PRO A 109 0.23 -14.48 -27.58
C PRO A 109 0.63 -13.77 -28.88
N TYR A 110 1.04 -12.49 -28.82
CA TYR A 110 1.49 -11.73 -29.98
C TYR A 110 2.90 -12.08 -30.44
N ALA A 111 3.71 -12.69 -29.57
CA ALA A 111 5.03 -13.20 -29.96
C ALA A 111 4.94 -14.55 -30.69
N LEU A 112 3.90 -15.34 -30.41
CA LEU A 112 3.75 -16.72 -30.92
C LEU A 112 2.73 -16.86 -32.05
N PHE A 113 1.71 -16.00 -32.07
CA PHE A 113 0.61 -16.05 -33.03
C PHE A 113 0.46 -14.70 -33.74
N SER A 114 -0.34 -14.65 -34.79
CA SER A 114 -0.62 -13.44 -35.56
C SER A 114 -2.12 -13.26 -35.83
N GLY A 115 -2.49 -12.05 -36.27
CA GLY A 115 -3.86 -11.70 -36.64
C GLY A 115 -4.87 -11.86 -35.51
N MET A 116 -6.09 -12.24 -35.87
CA MET A 116 -7.22 -12.37 -34.93
C MET A 116 -6.95 -13.41 -33.82
N THR A 117 -6.20 -14.47 -34.12
CA THR A 117 -5.88 -15.52 -33.14
C THR A 117 -5.07 -14.97 -31.96
N ALA A 118 -4.03 -14.18 -32.24
CA ALA A 118 -3.22 -13.55 -31.19
C ALA A 118 -4.05 -12.61 -30.32
N PHE A 119 -4.91 -11.79 -30.95
CA PHE A 119 -5.79 -10.86 -30.26
C PHE A 119 -6.77 -11.58 -29.33
N VAL A 120 -7.48 -12.60 -29.82
CA VAL A 120 -8.45 -13.35 -29.01
C VAL A 120 -7.77 -14.04 -27.84
N LEU A 121 -6.61 -14.67 -28.07
CA LEU A 121 -5.83 -15.31 -27.00
C LEU A 121 -5.39 -14.29 -25.94
N ALA A 122 -4.87 -13.13 -26.34
CA ALA A 122 -4.46 -12.08 -25.43
C ALA A 122 -5.62 -11.56 -24.57
N VAL A 123 -6.80 -11.32 -25.17
CA VAL A 123 -8.00 -10.87 -24.45
C VAL A 123 -8.49 -11.93 -23.46
N VAL A 124 -8.58 -13.20 -23.88
CA VAL A 124 -9.01 -14.30 -23.00
C VAL A 124 -8.05 -14.46 -21.82
N LEU A 125 -6.74 -14.46 -22.08
CA LEU A 125 -5.74 -14.58 -21.01
C LEU A 125 -5.75 -13.39 -20.06
N ALA A 126 -5.96 -12.17 -20.58
CA ALA A 126 -6.12 -10.98 -19.74
C ALA A 126 -7.35 -11.10 -18.83
N LEU A 127 -8.52 -11.46 -19.38
CA LEU A 127 -9.75 -11.62 -18.60
C LEU A 127 -9.63 -12.72 -17.54
N VAL A 128 -9.09 -13.89 -17.90
CA VAL A 128 -8.84 -14.98 -16.96
C VAL A 128 -7.89 -14.52 -15.85
N SER A 129 -6.80 -13.82 -16.19
CA SER A 129 -5.86 -13.29 -15.20
C SER A 129 -6.51 -12.29 -14.26
N LEU A 130 -7.34 -11.37 -14.77
CA LEU A 130 -8.08 -10.40 -13.94
C LEU A 130 -9.05 -11.11 -12.99
N ILE A 131 -9.76 -12.14 -13.46
CA ILE A 131 -10.68 -12.93 -12.62
C ILE A 131 -9.92 -13.68 -11.53
N VAL A 132 -8.81 -14.35 -11.89
CA VAL A 132 -8.00 -15.13 -10.95
C VAL A 132 -7.36 -14.23 -9.90
N VAL A 133 -6.67 -13.17 -10.31
CA VAL A 133 -6.01 -12.23 -9.39
C VAL A 133 -7.05 -11.51 -8.54
N GLY A 134 -8.11 -10.99 -9.15
CA GLY A 134 -9.19 -10.32 -8.43
C GLY A 134 -9.89 -11.23 -7.43
N GLY A 135 -10.14 -12.49 -7.81
CA GLY A 135 -10.72 -13.50 -6.93
C GLY A 135 -9.80 -13.87 -5.77
N LEU A 136 -8.50 -14.03 -6.03
CA LEU A 136 -7.50 -14.30 -4.99
C LEU A 136 -7.40 -13.14 -3.98
N VAL A 137 -7.44 -11.89 -4.46
CA VAL A 137 -7.50 -10.70 -3.60
C VAL A 137 -8.80 -10.70 -2.78
N GLY A 138 -9.93 -11.08 -3.38
CA GLY A 138 -11.22 -11.18 -2.68
C GLY A 138 -11.23 -12.22 -1.58
N TYR A 139 -10.60 -13.37 -1.83
CA TYR A 139 -10.42 -14.43 -0.85
C TYR A 139 -9.53 -13.98 0.31
N GLN A 140 -8.36 -13.43 0.02
CA GLN A 140 -7.42 -12.97 1.05
C GLN A 140 -7.95 -11.80 1.89
N SER A 141 -8.74 -10.91 1.28
CA SER A 141 -9.33 -9.76 1.97
C SER A 141 -10.67 -10.04 2.66
N GLY A 142 -11.22 -11.26 2.56
CA GLY A 142 -12.52 -11.63 3.12
C GLY A 142 -13.72 -10.95 2.46
N ARG A 143 -13.55 -10.25 1.33
CA ARG A 143 -14.59 -9.42 0.67
C ARG A 143 -15.45 -10.15 -0.37
N GLY A 144 -15.40 -11.48 -0.41
CA GLY A 144 -16.13 -12.29 -1.39
C GLY A 144 -15.44 -12.34 -2.76
N VAL A 145 -15.20 -13.55 -3.25
CA VAL A 145 -14.40 -13.83 -4.46
C VAL A 145 -15.03 -13.18 -5.71
N ALA A 146 -16.33 -13.39 -5.92
CA ALA A 146 -17.03 -12.89 -7.10
C ALA A 146 -17.05 -11.36 -7.20
N PHE A 147 -17.23 -10.67 -6.07
CA PHE A 147 -17.26 -9.21 -6.02
C PHE A 147 -15.89 -8.62 -6.38
N SER A 148 -14.82 -9.14 -5.76
CA SER A 148 -13.46 -8.66 -6.02
C SER A 148 -12.99 -8.98 -7.45
N ALA A 149 -13.30 -10.18 -7.97
CA ALA A 149 -13.05 -10.54 -9.36
C ALA A 149 -13.81 -9.62 -10.34
N GLY A 150 -15.11 -9.40 -10.12
CA GLY A 150 -15.92 -8.51 -10.94
C GLY A 150 -15.40 -7.08 -10.96
N ARG A 151 -15.00 -6.55 -9.79
CA ARG A 151 -14.37 -5.23 -9.66
C ARG A 151 -13.06 -5.14 -10.44
N GLN A 152 -12.23 -6.18 -10.39
CA GLN A 152 -10.95 -6.21 -11.11
C GLN A 152 -11.16 -6.24 -12.63
N VAL A 153 -12.13 -7.04 -13.10
CA VAL A 153 -12.51 -7.07 -14.53
C VAL A 153 -13.06 -5.72 -14.97
N LEU A 154 -13.92 -5.07 -14.17
CA LEU A 154 -14.48 -3.76 -14.49
C LEU A 154 -13.38 -2.71 -14.72
N TRP A 155 -12.40 -2.61 -13.83
CA TRP A 155 -11.29 -1.68 -13.97
C TRP A 155 -10.38 -2.03 -15.15
N GLY A 156 -10.09 -3.32 -15.36
CA GLY A 156 -9.27 -3.77 -16.48
C GLY A 156 -9.91 -3.48 -17.84
N VAL A 157 -11.19 -3.82 -18.00
CA VAL A 157 -11.95 -3.54 -19.22
C VAL A 157 -12.16 -2.03 -19.43
N GLY A 158 -12.45 -1.29 -18.36
CA GLY A 158 -12.60 0.16 -18.41
C GLY A 158 -11.33 0.87 -18.88
N ALA A 159 -10.16 0.49 -18.34
CA ALA A 159 -8.88 1.03 -18.78
C ALA A 159 -8.58 0.69 -20.25
N ALA A 160 -8.79 -0.58 -20.65
CA ALA A 160 -8.60 -1.00 -22.03
C ALA A 160 -9.52 -0.26 -23.00
N ALA A 161 -10.79 -0.03 -22.63
CA ALA A 161 -11.73 0.73 -23.42
C ALA A 161 -11.29 2.19 -23.61
N VAL A 162 -10.82 2.86 -22.56
CA VAL A 162 -10.27 4.22 -22.66
C VAL A 162 -9.05 4.26 -23.57
N THR A 163 -8.10 3.32 -23.42
CA THR A 163 -6.92 3.23 -24.28
C THR A 163 -7.31 3.03 -25.75
N TYR A 164 -8.27 2.14 -26.02
CA TYR A 164 -8.78 1.90 -27.37
C TYR A 164 -9.46 3.14 -27.97
N LEU A 165 -10.31 3.82 -27.20
CA LEU A 165 -10.99 5.04 -27.63
C LEU A 165 -9.98 6.14 -27.99
N VAL A 166 -8.99 6.39 -27.13
CA VAL A 166 -7.92 7.36 -27.40
C VAL A 166 -7.15 6.98 -28.66
N GLY A 167 -6.77 5.70 -28.82
CA GLY A 167 -6.09 5.22 -30.03
C GLY A 167 -6.91 5.42 -31.31
N SER A 168 -8.22 5.18 -31.24
CA SER A 168 -9.15 5.37 -32.36
C SER A 168 -9.32 6.85 -32.74
N LEU A 169 -9.36 7.76 -31.76
CA LEU A 169 -9.52 9.20 -31.97
C LEU A 169 -8.26 9.84 -32.56
N VAL A 170 -7.08 9.37 -32.16
CA VAL A 170 -5.79 9.84 -32.69
C VAL A 170 -5.53 9.34 -34.11
N GLY A 171 -6.39 8.45 -34.65
CA GLY A 171 -6.31 8.00 -36.03
C GLY A 171 -5.25 6.92 -36.27
N VAL A 172 -4.85 6.19 -35.21
CA VAL A 172 -4.01 5.00 -35.35
C VAL A 172 -4.88 3.84 -35.84
N ASN A 173 -5.41 3.95 -37.06
CA ASN A 173 -6.01 2.84 -37.77
C ASN A 173 -4.88 1.89 -38.18
N VAL A 174 -4.50 0.98 -37.29
CA VAL A 174 -3.81 -0.24 -37.71
C VAL A 174 -4.89 -1.16 -38.26
N GLY A 175 -5.15 -1.03 -39.55
CA GLY A 175 -5.81 -2.07 -40.34
C GLY A 175 -4.94 -3.31 -40.44
#